data_AF-A0A1C7IGI1-F1
#
_entry.id   AF-A0A1C7IGI1-F1
#
_cell.length_a   1.000
_cell.length_b   1.000
_cell.length_c   1.000
_cell.angle_alpha   90.00
_cell.angle_beta   90.00
_cell.angle_gamma   90.00
#
_symmetry.space_group_name_H-M   'P 1'
#
loop_
_entity.id
_entity.type
_entity.pdbx_description
1 polymer ?
#
loop_
_entity_poly.entity_id
_entity_poly.type
_entity_poly.pdbx_seq_one_letter_code
_entity_poly.pdbx_strand_id
1 'polypeptide(L)'
;MEKQQMKKKLWISIGCFALTSLAVLLTPLSGDEGIKKAAGYLIGVLFWLGIAGGCFLYFWLYRKEHKLLKQTMTKEKIPSGLRFFSNRFAAVSDGILIVTLCLNIYCIRTLGVNQLLELAAMFLFTTSVYMHFLLNGRVFQYITQNKGKGVQGK
;
A
#
# COMPACT_ATOMS: atom_id res chain seq x y z
N MET A 1 15.04 -21.17 0.54
CA MET A 1 15.20 -20.23 -0.59
C MET A 1 13.91 -19.48 -0.94
N GLU A 2 12.72 -20.10 -0.86
CA GLU A 2 11.44 -19.47 -1.24
C GLU A 2 11.07 -18.20 -0.43
N LYS A 3 11.28 -18.20 0.89
CA LYS A 3 11.03 -17.00 1.74
C LYS A 3 11.82 -15.76 1.32
N GLN A 4 13.08 -15.92 0.88
CA GLN A 4 13.88 -14.77 0.43
C GLN A 4 13.41 -14.22 -0.92
N GLN A 5 12.99 -15.10 -1.85
CA GLN A 5 12.40 -14.66 -3.10
C GLN A 5 11.06 -13.94 -2.90
N MET A 6 10.23 -14.41 -1.97
CA MET A 6 9.00 -13.73 -1.59
C MET A 6 9.26 -12.35 -0.96
N LYS A 7 10.24 -12.24 -0.05
CA LYS A 7 10.68 -10.95 0.50
C LYS A 7 11.10 -9.99 -0.61
N LYS A 8 11.92 -10.45 -1.57
CA LYS A 8 12.38 -9.61 -2.68
C LYS A 8 11.22 -9.11 -3.54
N LYS A 9 10.27 -9.96 -3.89
CA LYS A 9 9.07 -9.57 -4.66
C LYS A 9 8.17 -8.60 -3.89
N LEU A 10 8.00 -8.81 -2.59
CA LEU A 10 7.26 -7.88 -1.74
C LEU A 10 7.94 -6.51 -1.69
N TRP A 11 9.26 -6.46 -1.52
CA TRP A 11 10.03 -5.21 -1.55
C TRP A 11 9.94 -4.49 -2.89
N ILE A 12 9.93 -5.22 -4.02
CA ILE A 12 9.71 -4.62 -5.34
C ILE A 12 8.30 -4.02 -5.43
N SER A 13 7.27 -4.72 -4.93
CA SER A 13 5.90 -4.20 -4.89
C SER A 13 5.78 -2.95 -4.00
N ILE A 14 6.43 -2.94 -2.83
CA ILE A 14 6.54 -1.75 -1.96
C ILE A 14 7.22 -0.61 -2.73
N GLY A 15 8.29 -0.88 -3.47
CA GLY A 15 8.97 0.11 -4.32
C GLY A 15 8.06 0.71 -5.39
N CYS A 16 7.24 -0.11 -6.07
CA CYS A 16 6.25 0.38 -7.03
C CYS A 16 5.19 1.29 -6.39
N PHE A 17 4.69 0.93 -5.20
CA PHE A 17 3.74 1.76 -4.47
C PHE A 17 4.37 3.05 -3.91
N ALA A 18 5.65 3.00 -3.53
CA ALA A 18 6.42 4.18 -3.16
C ALA A 18 6.60 5.13 -4.37
N LEU A 19 6.83 4.59 -5.57
CA LEU A 19 6.87 5.39 -6.81
C LEU A 19 5.53 6.06 -7.11
N THR A 20 4.41 5.36 -6.92
CA THR A 20 3.06 5.96 -7.03
C THR A 20 2.88 7.12 -6.05
N SER A 21 3.32 6.93 -4.80
CA SER A 21 3.20 7.98 -3.79
C SER A 21 4.12 9.16 -4.12
N LEU A 22 5.34 8.91 -4.61
CA LEU A 22 6.24 9.95 -5.08
C LEU A 22 5.65 10.72 -6.28
N ALA A 23 4.95 10.05 -7.19
CA ALA A 23 4.24 10.71 -8.29
C ALA A 23 3.19 11.72 -7.78
N VAL A 24 2.50 11.41 -6.67
CA VAL A 24 1.59 12.37 -6.02
C VAL A 24 2.35 13.64 -5.62
N LEU A 25 3.53 13.54 -5.00
CA LEU A 25 4.33 14.71 -4.62
C LEU A 25 4.86 15.53 -5.81
N LEU A 26 4.99 14.91 -6.98
CA LEU A 26 5.43 15.59 -8.20
C LEU A 26 4.29 16.32 -8.92
N THR A 27 3.03 16.05 -8.56
CA THR A 27 1.84 16.70 -9.14
C THR A 27 1.93 18.23 -9.28
N PRO A 28 2.39 19.03 -8.29
CA PRO A 28 2.51 20.49 -8.46
C PRO A 28 3.54 20.94 -9.50
N LEU A 29 4.40 20.04 -9.99
CA LEU A 29 5.31 20.32 -11.11
C LEU A 29 4.62 20.17 -12.48
N SER A 30 3.40 19.62 -12.50
CA SER A 30 2.56 19.61 -13.69
C SER A 30 1.85 20.95 -13.89
N GLY A 31 1.54 21.28 -15.15
CA GLY A 31 0.86 22.52 -15.51
C GLY A 31 0.46 22.49 -16.99
N ASP A 32 -0.23 23.53 -17.46
CA ASP A 32 -0.88 23.47 -18.78
C ASP A 32 0.03 23.85 -19.96
N GLU A 33 1.24 24.34 -19.70
CA GLU A 33 2.14 24.86 -20.74
C GLU A 33 3.37 23.98 -20.99
N GLY A 34 3.65 23.72 -22.28
CA GLY A 34 4.90 23.15 -22.78
C GLY A 34 5.41 21.93 -22.00
N ILE A 35 6.60 22.10 -21.39
CA ILE A 35 7.29 21.05 -20.63
C ILE A 35 6.50 20.61 -19.39
N LYS A 36 5.74 21.52 -18.76
CA LYS A 36 4.94 21.20 -17.56
C LYS A 36 3.75 20.29 -17.89
N LYS A 37 3.20 20.42 -19.10
CA LYS A 37 2.12 19.55 -19.60
C LYS A 37 2.64 18.14 -19.87
N ALA A 38 3.79 18.04 -20.53
CA ALA A 38 4.48 16.76 -20.73
C ALA A 38 4.85 16.10 -19.40
N ALA A 39 5.35 16.88 -18.43
CA ALA A 39 5.63 16.40 -17.07
C ALA A 39 4.36 15.87 -16.38
N GLY A 40 3.23 16.56 -16.51
CA GLY A 40 1.94 16.12 -15.97
C GLY A 40 1.49 14.76 -16.51
N TYR A 41 1.56 14.56 -17.83
CA TYR A 41 1.26 13.25 -18.42
C TYR A 41 2.22 12.17 -17.94
N LEU A 42 3.53 12.46 -17.85
CA LEU A 42 4.51 11.52 -17.33
C LEU A 42 4.23 11.13 -15.88
N ILE A 43 3.92 12.10 -15.01
CA ILE A 43 3.57 11.88 -13.61
C ILE A 43 2.32 11.00 -13.51
N GLY A 44 1.28 11.29 -14.29
CA GLY A 44 0.06 10.49 -14.34
C GLY A 44 0.31 9.06 -14.82
N VAL A 45 1.09 8.88 -15.89
CA VAL A 45 1.50 7.54 -16.38
C VAL A 45 2.30 6.80 -15.31
N LEU A 46 3.25 7.46 -14.64
CA LEU A 46 4.05 6.86 -13.58
C LEU A 46 3.19 6.43 -12.39
N PHE A 47 2.20 7.25 -12.02
CA PHE A 47 1.22 6.96 -10.98
C PHE A 47 0.45 5.68 -11.32
N TRP A 48 -0.20 5.63 -12.49
CA TRP A 48 -1.01 4.49 -12.92
C TRP A 48 -0.17 3.21 -13.13
N LEU A 49 1.02 3.32 -13.72
CA LEU A 49 1.92 2.17 -13.89
C LEU A 49 2.41 1.65 -12.54
N GLY A 50 2.68 2.53 -11.58
CA GLY A 50 3.06 2.12 -10.22
C GLY A 50 1.94 1.36 -9.51
N ILE A 51 0.68 1.80 -9.67
CA ILE A 51 -0.50 1.11 -9.11
C ILE A 51 -0.70 -0.23 -9.81
N ALA A 52 -0.80 -0.22 -11.13
CA ALA A 52 -1.05 -1.42 -11.92
C ALA A 52 0.07 -2.46 -11.72
N GLY A 53 1.32 -2.01 -11.74
CA GLY A 53 2.49 -2.85 -11.46
C GLY A 53 2.49 -3.38 -10.04
N GLY A 54 2.31 -2.53 -9.03
CA GLY A 54 2.27 -2.91 -7.62
C GLY A 54 1.17 -3.94 -7.34
N CYS A 55 -0.05 -3.70 -7.83
CA CYS A 55 -1.18 -4.62 -7.74
C CYS A 55 -0.93 -5.92 -8.49
N PHE A 56 -0.42 -5.86 -9.73
CA PHE A 56 -0.14 -7.05 -10.52
C PHE A 56 0.94 -7.93 -9.88
N LEU A 57 2.04 -7.35 -9.41
CA LEU A 57 3.09 -8.09 -8.71
C LEU A 57 2.58 -8.71 -7.41
N TYR A 58 1.78 -7.98 -6.63
CA TYR A 58 1.22 -8.50 -5.39
C TYR A 58 0.22 -9.63 -5.66
N PHE A 59 -0.66 -9.46 -6.65
CA PHE A 59 -1.63 -10.48 -7.05
C PHE A 59 -0.93 -11.72 -7.64
N TRP A 60 0.09 -11.53 -8.46
CA TRP A 60 0.90 -12.62 -9.01
C TRP A 60 1.62 -13.38 -7.90
N LEU A 61 2.19 -12.67 -6.92
CA LEU A 61 2.82 -13.27 -5.74
C LEU A 61 1.79 -14.05 -4.93
N TYR A 62 0.62 -13.47 -4.67
CA TYR A 62 -0.48 -14.13 -3.97
C TYR A 62 -0.92 -15.40 -4.69
N ARG A 63 -1.13 -15.34 -6.02
CA ARG A 63 -1.60 -16.49 -6.82
C ARG A 63 -0.56 -17.61 -6.89
N LYS A 64 0.72 -17.27 -7.07
CA LYS A 64 1.81 -18.26 -7.14
C LYS A 64 1.98 -18.99 -5.80
N GLU A 65 1.86 -18.26 -4.71
CA GLU A 65 2.14 -18.75 -3.36
C GLU A 65 0.86 -19.18 -2.62
N HIS A 66 -0.30 -19.09 -3.28
CA HIS A 66 -1.61 -19.39 -2.69
C HIS A 66 -1.69 -20.82 -2.15
N LYS A 67 -1.05 -21.79 -2.81
CA LYS A 67 -1.02 -23.19 -2.34
C LYS A 67 -0.22 -23.35 -1.05
N LEU A 68 0.95 -22.73 -0.97
CA LEU A 68 1.80 -22.69 0.23
C LEU A 68 1.11 -21.95 1.38
N LEU A 69 0.51 -20.80 1.11
CA LEU A 69 -0.26 -20.02 2.09
C LEU A 69 -1.48 -20.79 2.60
N LYS A 70 -2.18 -21.53 1.75
CA LYS A 70 -3.35 -22.34 2.14
C LYS A 70 -2.97 -23.57 2.98
N GLN A 71 -1.75 -24.09 2.82
CA GLN A 71 -1.24 -25.21 3.61
C GLN A 71 -0.68 -24.77 4.97
N THR A 72 -0.16 -23.55 5.07
CA THR A 72 0.50 -23.06 6.31
C THR A 72 -0.37 -22.12 7.15
N MET A 73 -1.36 -21.44 6.55
CA MET A 73 -2.31 -20.59 7.25
C MET A 73 -3.67 -21.27 7.32
N THR A 74 -4.24 -21.39 8.51
CA THR A 74 -5.61 -21.85 8.72
C THR A 74 -6.57 -21.03 7.86
N LYS A 75 -7.61 -21.66 7.29
CA LYS A 75 -8.68 -20.94 6.55
C LYS A 75 -9.36 -19.93 7.48
N GLU A 76 -8.88 -18.71 7.49
CA GLU A 76 -9.58 -17.61 8.16
C GLU A 76 -10.73 -17.11 7.29
N LYS A 77 -11.89 -16.87 7.94
CA LYS A 77 -13.14 -16.43 7.30
C LYS A 77 -13.07 -15.02 6.71
N ILE A 78 -12.09 -14.20 7.11
CA ILE A 78 -12.00 -12.79 6.71
C ILE A 78 -10.99 -12.63 5.58
N PRO A 79 -11.36 -11.99 4.44
CA PRO A 79 -10.42 -11.68 3.37
C PRO A 79 -9.38 -10.67 3.86
N SER A 80 -8.12 -10.86 3.46
CA SER A 80 -6.97 -10.13 4.01
C SER A 80 -7.05 -8.60 3.88
N GLY A 81 -7.85 -8.07 2.94
CA GLY A 81 -8.03 -6.63 2.73
C GLY A 81 -9.11 -5.98 3.61
N LEU A 82 -9.88 -6.75 4.38
CA LEU A 82 -10.84 -6.24 5.37
C LEU A 82 -10.35 -6.50 6.81
N ARG A 83 -9.14 -7.04 6.96
CA ARG A 83 -8.56 -7.33 8.26
C ARG A 83 -7.82 -6.10 8.73
N PHE A 84 -8.39 -5.41 9.72
CA PHE A 84 -7.71 -4.33 10.42
C PHE A 84 -6.92 -4.88 11.62
N PHE A 85 -5.87 -4.16 12.02
CA PHE A 85 -5.07 -4.39 13.22
C PHE A 85 -4.45 -5.80 13.29
N SER A 86 -4.11 -6.42 12.16
CA SER A 86 -3.65 -7.80 12.15
C SER A 86 -2.29 -8.03 12.83
N ASN A 87 -1.49 -6.99 12.98
CA ASN A 87 -0.15 -7.01 13.58
C ASN A 87 0.13 -5.62 14.19
N ARG A 88 1.12 -5.50 15.07
CA ARG A 88 1.56 -4.21 15.63
C ARG A 88 1.88 -3.19 14.54
N PHE A 89 2.58 -3.61 13.48
CA PHE A 89 2.88 -2.74 12.34
C PHE A 89 1.63 -2.36 11.54
N ALA A 90 0.71 -3.30 11.36
CA ALA A 90 -0.55 -3.03 10.67
C ALA A 90 -1.46 -2.10 11.50
N ALA A 91 -1.48 -2.25 12.82
CA ALA A 91 -2.21 -1.38 13.72
C ALA A 91 -1.79 0.08 13.61
N VAL A 92 -0.46 0.33 13.54
CA VAL A 92 0.07 1.67 13.31
C VAL A 92 -0.36 2.20 11.93
N SER A 93 -0.21 1.39 10.88
CA SER A 93 -0.62 1.77 9.52
C SER A 93 -2.12 2.08 9.41
N ASP A 94 -2.96 1.29 10.07
CA ASP A 94 -4.41 1.44 10.05
C ASP A 94 -4.83 2.70 10.81
N GLY A 95 -4.15 3.01 11.92
CA GLY A 95 -4.31 4.28 12.62
C GLY A 95 -3.96 5.47 11.73
N ILE A 96 -2.82 5.43 11.02
CA ILE A 96 -2.41 6.48 10.09
C ILE A 96 -3.42 6.60 8.94
N LEU A 97 -3.92 5.48 8.41
CA LEU A 97 -4.95 5.47 7.37
C LEU A 97 -6.21 6.21 7.82
N ILE A 98 -6.70 5.96 9.04
CA ILE A 98 -7.89 6.63 9.58
C ILE A 98 -7.62 8.13 9.76
N VAL A 99 -6.48 8.50 10.35
CA VAL A 99 -6.12 9.91 10.59
C VAL A 99 -5.99 10.67 9.26
N THR A 100 -5.32 10.07 8.27
CA THR A 100 -5.12 10.69 6.95
C THR A 100 -6.41 10.75 6.13
N LEU A 101 -7.33 9.79 6.31
CA LEU A 101 -8.67 9.86 5.74
C LEU A 101 -9.46 11.05 6.30
N CYS A 102 -9.47 11.21 7.63
CA CYS A 102 -10.12 12.36 8.28
C CYS A 102 -9.49 13.69 7.82
N LEU A 103 -8.17 13.74 7.69
CA LEU A 103 -7.45 14.92 7.21
C LEU A 103 -7.82 15.26 5.76
N ASN A 104 -7.95 14.27 4.87
CA ASN A 104 -8.40 14.50 3.49
C ASN A 104 -9.83 15.02 3.43
N ILE A 105 -10.75 14.43 4.22
CA ILE A 105 -12.14 14.92 4.31
C ILE A 105 -12.15 16.37 4.80
N TYR A 106 -11.33 16.71 5.80
CA TYR A 106 -11.18 18.07 6.28
C TYR A 106 -10.67 19.03 5.19
N CYS A 107 -9.64 18.64 4.44
CA CYS A 107 -9.10 19.44 3.33
C CYS A 107 -10.17 19.71 2.26
N ILE A 108 -10.90 18.68 1.83
CA ILE A 108 -11.96 18.80 0.82
C ILE A 108 -13.10 19.74 1.29
N ARG A 109 -13.40 19.75 2.58
CA ARG A 109 -14.50 20.56 3.15
C ARG A 109 -14.10 22.01 3.43
N THR A 110 -12.80 22.30 3.55
CA THR A 110 -12.31 23.61 3.97
C THR A 110 -11.75 24.35 2.76
N LEU A 111 -12.47 25.36 2.30
CA LEU A 111 -12.00 26.23 1.23
C LEU A 111 -10.80 27.06 1.73
N GLY A 112 -9.69 27.05 0.98
CA GLY A 112 -8.48 27.83 1.30
C GLY A 112 -7.43 27.08 2.13
N VAL A 113 -7.47 25.75 2.18
CA VAL A 113 -6.39 24.96 2.75
C VAL A 113 -5.12 25.08 1.89
N ASN A 114 -3.96 25.15 2.54
CA ASN A 114 -2.67 25.20 1.85
C ASN A 114 -2.51 23.99 0.91
N GLN A 115 -2.19 24.24 -0.36
CA GLN A 115 -1.95 23.19 -1.36
C GLN A 115 -0.92 22.15 -0.90
N LEU A 116 0.09 22.57 -0.13
CA LEU A 116 1.08 21.68 0.46
C LEU A 116 0.46 20.69 1.46
N LEU A 117 -0.52 21.13 2.26
CA LEU A 117 -1.20 20.28 3.23
C LEU A 117 -2.10 19.28 2.52
N GLU A 118 -2.83 19.69 1.48
CA GLU A 118 -3.65 18.79 0.66
C GLU A 118 -2.77 17.72 -0.01
N LEU A 119 -1.63 18.14 -0.57
CA LEU A 119 -0.67 17.25 -1.21
C LEU A 119 -0.07 16.25 -0.22
N ALA A 120 0.34 16.72 0.96
CA ALA A 120 0.86 15.87 2.02
C ALA A 120 -0.21 14.90 2.54
N ALA A 121 -1.45 15.35 2.71
CA ALA A 121 -2.56 14.52 3.13
C ALA A 121 -2.88 13.43 2.10
N MET A 122 -2.91 13.77 0.81
CA MET A 122 -3.10 12.82 -0.29
C MET A 122 -1.96 11.79 -0.39
N PHE A 123 -0.72 12.25 -0.27
CA PHE A 123 0.47 11.39 -0.25
C PHE A 123 0.42 10.39 0.91
N LEU A 124 0.16 10.87 2.13
CA LEU A 124 0.11 10.05 3.33
C LEU A 124 -1.06 9.07 3.28
N PHE A 125 -2.23 9.50 2.80
CA PHE A 125 -3.39 8.63 2.63
C PHE A 125 -3.12 7.52 1.63
N THR A 126 -2.62 7.87 0.44
CA THR A 126 -2.27 6.91 -0.61
C THR A 126 -1.26 5.88 -0.11
N THR A 127 -0.20 6.35 0.57
CA THR A 127 0.81 5.49 1.17
C THR A 127 0.20 4.56 2.23
N SER A 128 -0.68 5.08 3.09
CA SER A 128 -1.31 4.32 4.17
C SER A 128 -2.27 3.26 3.65
N VAL A 129 -2.99 3.53 2.55
CA VAL A 129 -3.84 2.53 1.88
C VAL A 129 -3.00 1.35 1.39
N TYR A 130 -1.89 1.62 0.70
CA TYR A 130 -1.02 0.53 0.23
C TYR A 130 -0.40 -0.24 1.39
N MET A 131 0.04 0.48 2.42
CA MET A 131 0.64 -0.11 3.61
C MET A 131 -0.38 -0.98 4.37
N HIS A 132 -1.65 -0.58 4.46
CA HIS A 132 -2.74 -1.39 5.01
C HIS A 132 -2.87 -2.74 4.27
N PHE A 133 -2.99 -2.72 2.94
CA PHE A 133 -3.13 -3.95 2.16
C PHE A 133 -1.89 -4.85 2.22
N LEU A 134 -0.69 -4.26 2.23
CA LEU A 134 0.57 -5.00 2.28
C LEU A 134 0.79 -5.64 3.67
N LEU A 135 0.61 -4.88 4.75
CA LEU A 135 0.87 -5.34 6.12
C LEU A 135 -0.22 -6.27 6.65
N ASN A 136 -1.48 -6.05 6.30
CA ASN A 136 -2.59 -6.95 6.64
C ASN A 136 -2.66 -8.18 5.72
N GLY A 137 -1.90 -8.17 4.63
CA GLY A 137 -1.78 -9.28 3.69
C GLY A 137 -1.17 -10.56 4.28
N ARG A 138 -1.70 -11.72 3.88
CA ARG A 138 -1.19 -13.06 4.28
C ARG A 138 0.29 -13.27 3.95
N VAL A 139 0.79 -12.64 2.87
CA VAL A 139 2.19 -12.72 2.45
C VAL A 139 3.11 -12.08 3.49
N PHE A 140 2.78 -10.89 3.99
CA PHE A 140 3.58 -10.21 5.02
C PHE A 140 3.53 -10.97 6.35
N GLN A 141 2.35 -11.47 6.74
CA GLN A 141 2.21 -12.32 7.92
C GLN A 141 3.09 -13.57 7.83
N TYR A 142 3.12 -14.26 6.70
CA TYR A 142 3.95 -15.45 6.48
C TYR A 142 5.47 -15.15 6.54
N ILE A 143 5.85 -13.96 6.07
CA ILE A 143 7.25 -13.50 6.10
C ILE A 143 7.69 -13.10 7.51
N THR A 144 6.83 -12.38 8.24
CA THR A 144 7.09 -11.87 9.59
C THR A 144 6.93 -12.95 10.66
N GLN A 145 6.02 -13.91 10.48
CA GLN A 145 5.99 -15.13 11.27
C GLN A 145 7.14 -16.05 10.83
N ASN A 146 8.33 -15.82 11.40
CA ASN A 146 9.27 -16.92 11.65
C ASN A 146 8.65 -17.79 12.75
N LYS A 147 8.38 -19.06 12.44
CA LYS A 147 7.92 -20.17 13.31
C LYS A 147 7.57 -19.80 14.77
N GLY A 148 6.33 -20.10 15.22
CA GLY A 148 6.12 -20.42 16.64
C GLY A 148 4.98 -19.73 17.40
N LYS A 149 3.81 -19.50 16.79
CA LYS A 149 2.53 -19.60 17.51
C LYS A 149 1.62 -20.42 16.61
N GLY A 150 1.55 -21.74 16.77
CA GLY A 150 1.03 -22.28 18.02
C GLY A 150 -0.35 -21.68 18.24
N VAL A 151 -1.27 -21.85 17.28
CA VAL A 151 -2.69 -21.88 17.63
C VAL A 151 -2.90 -23.20 18.35
N GLN A 152 -2.37 -23.28 19.58
CA GLN A 152 -3.03 -24.09 20.60
C GLN A 152 -4.37 -23.40 20.84
N GLY A 153 -5.42 -24.21 20.78
CA GLY A 153 -6.78 -23.76 20.95
C GLY A 153 -7.00 -22.99 22.24
N LYS A 154 -7.94 -22.07 22.15
CA LYS A 154 -9.07 -22.01 23.08
C LYS A 154 -10.31 -21.76 22.24
#